data_AF-A0A2X1RQ25-F1
#
_entry.id   AF-A0A2X1RQ25-F1
#
_cell.length_a   1.000
_cell.length_b   1.000
_cell.length_c   1.000
_cell.angle_alpha   90.00
_cell.angle_beta   90.00
_cell.angle_gamma   90.00
#
_symmetry.space_group_name_H-M   'P 1'
#
loop_
_entity.id
_entity.type
_entity.pdbx_description
1 polymer ?
#
loop_
_entity_poly.entity_id
_entity_poly.type
_entity_poly.pdbx_seq_one_letter_code
_entity_poly.pdbx_strand_id
1 'polypeptide(L)' 'MQKIVIERMGFSMPNNGAKTLLSAEVANDPKLFPPAEEVEKGIMQGDVGEAVDIYEKYWGKLKTN' A
#
# COMPACT_ATOMS: atom_id res chain seq x y z
N MET A 1 -17.99 -4.30 -3.76
CA MET A 1 -17.17 -4.91 -2.69
C MET A 1 -15.95 -4.04 -2.33
N GLN A 2 -15.13 -3.63 -3.30
CA GLN A 2 -13.92 -2.85 -3.03
C GLN A 2 -14.16 -1.45 -2.43
N LYS A 3 -15.25 -0.76 -2.81
CA LYS A 3 -15.69 0.50 -2.15
C LYS A 3 -15.78 0.35 -0.62
N ILE A 4 -16.46 -0.71 -0.16
CA ILE A 4 -16.70 -0.97 1.27
C ILE A 4 -15.39 -1.23 2.01
N VAL A 5 -14.41 -1.88 1.37
CA VAL A 5 -13.08 -2.13 1.96
C VAL A 5 -12.32 -0.83 2.15
N ILE A 6 -12.31 0.06 1.15
CA ILE A 6 -11.64 1.37 1.24
C ILE A 6 -12.27 2.20 2.36
N GLU A 7 -13.61 2.27 2.41
CA GLU A 7 -14.34 3.07 3.41
C GLU A 7 -14.23 2.53 4.85
N ARG A 8 -14.13 1.20 5.03
CA ARG A 8 -14.10 0.59 6.37
C ARG A 8 -12.70 0.30 6.89
N MET A 9 -11.79 -0.11 6.01
CA MET A 9 -10.45 -0.58 6.38
C MET A 9 -9.37 0.47 6.12
N GLY A 10 -9.66 1.49 5.29
CA GLY A 10 -8.70 2.55 4.97
C GLY A 10 -7.53 2.10 4.11
N PHE A 11 -7.62 0.95 3.44
CA PHE A 11 -6.61 0.49 2.49
C PHE A 11 -6.95 0.95 1.08
N SER A 12 -5.98 1.55 0.38
CA SER A 12 -6.12 1.83 -1.04
C SER A 12 -6.05 0.55 -1.85
N MET A 13 -6.81 0.50 -2.94
CA MET A 13 -6.92 -0.67 -3.82
C MET A 13 -6.55 -0.26 -5.25
N PRO A 14 -5.83 -1.10 -6.02
CA PRO A 14 -5.38 -0.77 -7.38
C PRO A 14 -6.51 -0.92 -8.42
N ASN A 15 -7.73 -0.48 -8.09
CA ASN A 15 -8.87 -0.50 -9.00
C ASN A 15 -9.36 0.92 -9.30
N ASN A 16 -9.03 1.38 -10.50
CA ASN A 16 -9.44 2.69 -11.00
C ASN A 16 -10.97 2.84 -11.09
N GLY A 17 -11.71 1.76 -11.35
CA GLY A 17 -13.18 1.78 -11.37
C GLY A 17 -13.79 1.96 -9.99
N ALA A 18 -13.17 1.43 -8.94
CA ALA A 18 -13.68 1.58 -7.57
C ALA A 18 -13.53 3.03 -7.07
N LYS A 19 -12.50 3.75 -7.53
CA LYS A 19 -12.27 5.16 -7.16
C LYS A 19 -13.44 6.07 -7.55
N THR A 20 -14.08 5.80 -8.69
CA THR A 20 -15.25 6.58 -9.17
C THR A 20 -16.49 6.44 -8.28
N LEU A 21 -16.55 5.41 -7.43
CA LEU A 21 -17.70 5.11 -6.58
C LEU A 21 -17.56 5.68 -5.15
N LEU A 22 -16.40 6.27 -4.84
CA LEU A 22 -16.07 6.84 -3.53
C LEU A 22 -16.60 8.28 -3.39
N SER A 23 -16.75 8.75 -2.16
CA SER A 23 -16.97 10.18 -1.91
C SER A 23 -15.76 11.00 -2.37
N ALA A 24 -15.99 12.28 -2.69
CA ALA A 24 -14.91 13.18 -3.11
C ALA A 24 -13.83 13.34 -2.02
N GLU A 25 -14.20 13.25 -0.75
CA GLU A 25 -13.27 13.27 0.39
C GLU A 25 -12.28 12.10 0.33
N VAL A 26 -12.77 10.87 0.16
CA VAL A 26 -11.94 9.66 0.15
C VAL A 26 -11.19 9.52 -1.18
N ALA A 27 -11.83 9.86 -2.30
CA ALA A 27 -11.22 9.75 -3.64
C ALA A 27 -10.02 10.70 -3.83
N ASN A 28 -10.02 11.83 -3.12
CA ASN A 28 -8.97 12.86 -3.20
C ASN A 28 -8.01 12.84 -2.02
N ASP A 29 -8.12 11.88 -1.08
CA ASP A 29 -7.17 11.76 0.03
C ASP A 29 -5.79 11.31 -0.52
N PRO A 30 -4.75 12.17 -0.44
CA PRO A 30 -3.42 11.86 -0.96
C PRO A 30 -2.71 10.75 -0.16
N LYS A 31 -3.18 10.38 1.04
CA LYS A 31 -2.63 9.26 1.80
C LYS A 31 -3.07 7.92 1.21
N LEU A 32 -4.26 7.88 0.61
CA LEU A 32 -4.81 6.70 -0.07
C LEU A 32 -4.41 6.69 -1.55
N PHE A 33 -4.48 7.84 -2.20
CA PHE A 33 -4.19 8.02 -3.62
C PHE A 33 -3.14 9.13 -3.81
N PRO A 34 -1.87 8.86 -3.49
CA PRO A 34 -0.80 9.83 -3.66
C PRO A 34 -0.66 10.27 -5.13
N PRO A 35 -0.19 11.50 -5.38
CA PRO A 35 0.09 11.98 -6.73
C PRO A 35 1.23 11.18 -7.36
N ALA A 36 1.21 11.07 -8.69
CA ALA A 36 2.17 10.24 -9.44
C ALA A 36 3.64 10.62 -9.15
N GLU A 37 3.92 11.93 -9.02
CA GLU A 37 5.25 12.45 -8.70
C GLU A 37 5.81 11.95 -7.35
N GLU A 38 4.95 11.67 -6.38
CA GLU A 38 5.36 11.11 -5.09
C GLU A 38 5.50 9.58 -5.16
N VAL A 39 4.66 8.92 -5.99
CA VAL A 39 4.78 7.47 -6.24
C VAL A 39 6.09 7.14 -6.93
N GLU A 40 6.53 7.95 -7.89
CA GLU A 40 7.78 7.76 -8.64
C GLU A 40 9.04 7.88 -7.78
N LYS A 41 8.97 8.59 -6.64
CA LYS A 41 10.04 8.65 -5.65
C LYS A 41 10.13 7.39 -4.79
N GLY A 42 9.06 6.61 -4.74
CA GLY A 42 8.97 5.37 -3.98
C GLY A 42 9.62 4.19 -4.70
N ILE A 43 9.87 3.12 -3.95
CA ILE A 43 10.31 1.84 -4.48
C ILE A 43 9.25 0.80 -4.12
N MET A 44 8.68 0.16 -5.13
CA MET A 44 7.78 -0.97 -4.93
C MET A 44 8.59 -2.17 -4.44
N GLN A 45 8.14 -2.80 -3.37
CA GLN A 45 8.75 -4.03 -2.87
C GLN A 45 8.59 -5.12 -3.93
N GLY A 46 9.72 -5.70 -4.33
CA GLY A 46 9.79 -6.79 -5.31
C GLY A 46 10.34 -8.06 -4.70
N ASP A 47 10.33 -9.13 -5.48
CA ASP A 47 10.99 -10.38 -5.11
C ASP A 47 12.51 -10.19 -5.04
N VAL A 48 13.11 -10.74 -3.98
CA VAL A 48 14.56 -10.70 -3.72
C VAL A 48 15.19 -12.09 -3.78
N GLY A 49 14.43 -13.13 -4.11
CA GLY A 49 14.90 -14.51 -4.19
C GLY A 49 15.45 -15.03 -2.86
N GLU A 50 16.57 -15.74 -2.90
CA GLU A 50 17.21 -16.36 -1.73
C GLU A 50 17.64 -15.35 -0.66
N ALA A 51 17.74 -14.06 -0.98
CA ALA A 51 18.06 -13.03 -0.01
C ALA A 51 16.92 -12.84 1.03
N VAL A 52 15.71 -13.33 0.78
CA VAL A 52 14.56 -13.24 1.71
C VAL A 52 14.92 -13.82 3.08
N ASP A 53 15.68 -14.92 3.12
CA ASP A 53 16.11 -15.58 4.36
C ASP A 53 16.96 -14.65 5.25
N ILE A 54 17.76 -13.78 4.62
CA ILE A 54 18.59 -12.80 5.34
C ILE A 54 17.68 -11.74 5.98
N TYR A 55 16.74 -11.17 5.23
CA TYR A 55 15.81 -10.17 5.73
C TYR A 55 14.98 -10.71 6.91
N GLU A 56 14.43 -11.93 6.77
CA GLU A 56 13.63 -12.56 7.81
C GLU A 56 14.44 -12.85 9.08
N LYS A 57 15.67 -13.36 8.95
CA LYS A 57 16.56 -13.65 10.08
C LYS A 57 16.81 -12.41 10.93
N TYR A 58 17.16 -11.28 10.30
CA TYR A 58 17.48 -10.06 11.04
C TYR A 58 16.24 -9.36 11.56
N TRP A 59 15.11 -9.43 10.85
CA TRP A 59 13.82 -8.96 11.36
C TRP A 59 13.38 -9.73 12.61
N GLY A 60 13.56 -11.06 12.62
CA GLY A 60 13.28 -11.91 13.78
C GLY A 60 14.07 -11.46 15.02
N LYS A 61 15.39 -11.27 14.86
CA LYS A 61 16.26 -10.78 15.94
C LYS A 61 15.83 -9.40 16.46
N LEU A 62 15.45 -8.49 15.55
CA LEU A 62 15.01 -7.15 15.93
C LEU A 62 13.76 -7.17 16.79
N LYS A 63 12.78 -8.04 16.49
CA LYS A 63 11.52 -8.16 17.24
C LYS A 63 11.68 -8.83 18.62
N THR A 64 12.72 -9.62 18.82
CA THR A 64 12.92 -10.41 20.05
C THR A 64 13.93 -9.77 21.02
N ASN A 65 14.38 -8.54 20.73
CA ASN A 65 15.21 -7.74 21.65
C ASN A 65 14.37 -6.96 22.66
#